data_AF-A0A109LRR5-F1
#
_entry.id   AF-A0A109LRR5-F1
#
_cell.length_a   1.000
_cell.length_b   1.000
_cell.length_c   1.000
_cell.angle_alpha   90.00
_cell.angle_beta   90.00
_cell.angle_gamma   90.00
#
_symmetry.space_group_name_H-M   'P 1'
#
loop_
_entity.id
_entity.type
_entity.pdbx_description
1 polymer ?
#
loop_
_entity_poly.entity_id
_entity_poly.type
_entity_poly.pdbx_seq_one_letter_code
_entity_poly.pdbx_strand_id
1 'polypeptide(L)'
;MRKIVFGLAALLLLSAVPAVGGEDEKVYEWEYTLIHSDLPLYDFECEDFWPRGMVGEDIIAGCETRVAFGDWQFTPNPADQFPHDPVWYRLSNYGAIHCATNIRTAPKRDELDEGPFSRGFFARIGEGRRDGRTFEIWVLQQGMIPGSEYTLLARNGGKDDLIRSFRVLQSRCPKSNLLKARNSDVWQTRSCKINDRRQLLRFARRMLREPDYGTLELIEGVEEGPETEAPDPIDNPKN
;
A
#
# COMPACT_ATOMS: atom_id res chain seq x y z
N MET A 1 -32.92 -2.81 90.38
CA MET A 1 -31.78 -2.32 89.58
C MET A 1 -31.95 -2.76 88.13
N ARG A 2 -31.94 -1.81 87.19
CA ARG A 2 -32.17 -1.97 85.75
C ARG A 2 -31.11 -2.86 85.10
N LYS A 3 -31.50 -3.76 84.19
CA LYS A 3 -30.60 -4.30 83.15
C LYS A 3 -31.23 -4.03 81.79
N ILE A 4 -30.51 -3.23 81.01
CA ILE A 4 -30.85 -2.74 79.68
C ILE A 4 -30.37 -3.77 78.66
N VAL A 5 -31.24 -4.10 77.72
CA VAL A 5 -30.96 -4.90 76.52
C VAL A 5 -30.31 -3.98 75.49
N PHE A 6 -29.13 -4.34 74.98
CA PHE A 6 -28.56 -3.72 73.78
C PHE A 6 -28.39 -4.81 72.71
N GLY A 7 -29.23 -4.75 71.69
CA GLY A 7 -29.04 -5.48 70.44
C GLY A 7 -28.03 -4.78 69.55
N LEU A 8 -27.07 -5.54 69.03
CA LEU A 8 -26.19 -5.10 67.95
C LEU A 8 -26.81 -5.55 66.63
N ALA A 9 -27.34 -4.60 65.85
CA ALA A 9 -27.65 -4.80 64.44
C ALA A 9 -26.44 -4.33 63.62
N ALA A 10 -25.74 -5.27 62.98
CA ALA A 10 -24.66 -4.96 62.04
C ALA A 10 -25.28 -4.58 60.69
N LEU A 11 -25.23 -3.28 60.35
CA LEU A 11 -25.55 -2.78 59.03
C LEU A 11 -24.38 -3.11 58.08
N LEU A 12 -24.58 -4.10 57.19
CA LEU A 12 -23.72 -4.35 56.04
C LEU A 12 -23.99 -3.27 54.99
N LEU A 13 -23.12 -2.25 54.95
CA LEU A 13 -23.05 -1.27 53.87
C LEU A 13 -22.47 -1.96 52.62
N LEU A 14 -23.36 -2.44 51.75
CA LEU A 14 -23.03 -2.76 50.36
C LEU A 14 -22.71 -1.46 49.64
N SER A 15 -21.42 -1.09 49.62
CA SER A 15 -20.91 -0.08 48.70
C SER A 15 -21.02 -0.62 47.27
N ALA A 16 -22.07 -0.22 46.56
CA ALA A 16 -22.19 -0.42 45.13
C ALA A 16 -21.03 0.34 44.45
N VAL A 17 -20.02 -0.41 44.01
CA VAL A 17 -19.01 0.12 43.10
C VAL A 17 -19.74 0.39 41.79
N PRO A 18 -19.79 1.64 41.29
CA PRO A 18 -20.30 1.88 39.96
C PRO A 18 -19.37 1.12 39.00
N ALA A 19 -19.92 0.12 38.33
CA ALA A 19 -19.28 -0.47 37.17
C ALA A 19 -19.09 0.67 36.17
N VAL A 20 -17.85 1.17 36.09
CA VAL A 20 -17.41 2.03 35.02
C VAL A 20 -17.68 1.23 33.74
N GLY A 21 -18.67 1.70 32.99
CA GLY A 21 -19.02 1.14 31.69
C GLY A 21 -17.75 1.04 30.87
N GLY A 22 -17.51 -0.14 30.31
CA GLY A 22 -16.41 -0.37 29.39
C GLY A 22 -16.43 0.75 28.36
N GLU A 23 -15.33 1.49 28.31
CA GLU A 23 -15.06 2.36 27.17
C GLU A 23 -15.22 1.48 25.94
N ASP A 24 -16.16 1.82 25.05
CA ASP A 24 -16.17 1.31 23.68
C ASP A 24 -14.74 1.49 23.17
N GLU A 25 -13.96 0.41 23.19
CA GLU A 25 -12.59 0.40 22.70
C GLU A 25 -12.70 0.82 21.24
N LYS A 26 -12.32 2.06 20.94
CA LYS A 26 -12.48 2.63 19.61
C LYS A 26 -11.62 1.80 18.67
N VAL A 27 -12.26 0.83 18.02
CA VAL A 27 -11.63 -0.04 17.02
C VAL A 27 -11.08 0.90 15.95
N TYR A 28 -9.77 0.85 15.77
CA TYR A 28 -9.13 1.63 14.74
C TYR A 28 -9.61 1.13 13.37
N GLU A 29 -10.20 2.02 12.57
CA GLU A 29 -10.71 1.67 11.24
C GLU A 29 -9.58 1.75 10.21
N TRP A 30 -9.08 0.60 9.76
CA TRP A 30 -8.11 0.51 8.68
C TRP A 30 -8.77 0.85 7.35
N GLU A 31 -8.17 1.75 6.56
CA GLU A 31 -8.75 2.16 5.27
C GLU A 31 -7.71 2.13 4.14
N TYR A 32 -8.06 1.43 3.08
CA TYR A 32 -7.34 1.44 1.80
C TYR A 32 -8.31 1.79 0.67
N THR A 33 -8.49 3.09 0.42
CA THR A 33 -9.22 3.57 -0.76
C THR A 33 -8.28 3.65 -1.96
N LEU A 34 -8.70 3.08 -3.10
CA LEU A 34 -7.95 3.15 -4.36
C LEU A 34 -7.68 4.61 -4.74
N ILE A 35 -6.41 4.98 -4.91
CA ILE A 35 -6.02 6.31 -5.38
C ILE A 35 -5.97 6.28 -6.89
N HIS A 36 -6.64 7.24 -7.52
CA HIS A 36 -6.81 7.31 -8.96
C HIS A 36 -6.46 8.70 -9.50
N SER A 37 -5.87 8.72 -10.70
CA SER A 37 -5.69 9.95 -11.48
C SER A 37 -6.15 9.76 -12.92
N ASP A 38 -6.71 10.82 -13.50
CA ASP A 38 -7.20 10.81 -14.88
C ASP A 38 -6.06 10.56 -15.89
N LEU A 39 -4.84 11.02 -15.57
CA LEU A 39 -3.62 10.84 -16.34
C LEU A 39 -2.49 10.28 -15.44
N PRO A 40 -1.49 9.58 -16.01
CA PRO A 40 -0.28 9.22 -15.28
C PRO A 40 0.37 10.45 -14.65
N LEU A 41 0.69 10.38 -13.36
CA LEU A 41 1.36 11.46 -12.64
C LEU A 41 2.88 11.37 -12.79
N TYR A 42 3.39 10.18 -13.08
CA TYR A 42 4.80 9.90 -13.33
C TYR A 42 4.95 9.23 -14.69
N ASP A 43 5.94 9.69 -15.43
CA ASP A 43 6.27 9.30 -16.79
C ASP A 43 7.79 9.22 -16.97
N PHE A 44 8.22 8.96 -18.20
CA PHE A 44 9.63 8.83 -18.57
C PHE A 44 10.46 10.11 -18.39
N GLU A 45 9.83 11.27 -18.16
CA GLU A 45 10.53 12.54 -17.93
C GLU A 45 10.84 12.76 -16.43
N CYS A 46 10.35 11.90 -15.55
CA CYS A 46 10.61 12.01 -14.12
C CYS A 46 12.03 11.51 -13.76
N GLU A 47 12.76 12.23 -12.91
CA GLU A 47 14.13 11.80 -12.54
C GLU A 47 14.16 10.57 -11.62
N ASP A 48 13.11 10.42 -10.82
CA ASP A 48 13.03 9.48 -9.70
C ASP A 48 12.07 8.28 -9.94
N PHE A 49 11.75 7.96 -11.21
CA PHE A 49 11.00 6.74 -11.55
C PHE A 49 11.92 5.55 -11.87
N TRP A 50 11.40 4.35 -11.63
CA TRP A 50 12.12 3.08 -11.75
C TRP A 50 11.17 1.98 -12.27
N PRO A 51 11.67 1.04 -13.10
CA PRO A 51 13.01 1.02 -13.69
C PRO A 51 13.21 2.15 -14.71
N ARG A 52 14.46 2.52 -14.97
CA ARG A 52 14.82 3.57 -15.95
C ARG A 52 15.98 3.12 -16.83
N GLY A 53 16.14 3.80 -17.97
CA GLY A 53 17.24 3.52 -18.89
C GLY A 53 18.60 3.74 -18.22
N MET A 54 19.53 2.81 -18.43
CA MET A 54 20.93 2.99 -18.04
C MET A 54 21.57 4.09 -18.90
N VAL A 55 22.50 4.84 -18.32
CA VAL A 55 23.22 5.94 -19.00
C VAL A 55 24.73 5.71 -18.89
N GLY A 56 25.45 5.70 -20.00
CA GLY A 56 26.90 5.50 -20.05
C GLY A 56 27.46 5.55 -21.48
N GLU A 57 28.78 5.75 -21.64
CA GLU A 57 29.43 5.98 -22.94
C GLU A 57 29.27 4.80 -23.93
N ASP A 58 29.15 3.56 -23.42
CA ASP A 58 29.03 2.33 -24.23
C ASP A 58 27.69 1.60 -24.05
N ILE A 59 26.66 2.26 -23.49
CA ILE A 59 25.36 1.63 -23.23
C ILE A 59 24.42 1.84 -24.43
N ILE A 60 24.13 0.74 -25.13
CA ILE A 60 23.21 0.73 -26.29
C ILE A 60 21.75 0.59 -25.84
N ALA A 61 21.49 -0.29 -24.88
CA ALA A 61 20.19 -0.53 -24.27
C ALA A 61 20.38 -1.22 -22.90
N GLY A 62 19.49 -0.95 -21.96
CA GLY A 62 19.56 -1.53 -20.63
C GLY A 62 18.71 -0.75 -19.63
N CYS A 63 18.18 -1.46 -18.63
CA CYS A 63 17.38 -0.85 -17.58
C CYS A 63 18.03 -1.08 -16.22
N GLU A 64 18.17 -0.02 -15.45
CA GLU A 64 18.49 -0.11 -14.03
C GLU A 64 17.23 0.03 -13.18
N THR A 65 17.22 -0.65 -12.04
CA THR A 65 16.14 -0.58 -11.07
C THR A 65 16.70 -0.41 -9.67
N ARG A 66 15.98 0.35 -8.84
CA ARG A 66 16.19 0.33 -7.40
C ARG A 66 15.37 -0.74 -6.72
N VAL A 67 14.25 -1.16 -7.29
CA VAL A 67 13.34 -2.14 -6.68
C VAL A 67 13.63 -3.52 -7.24
N ALA A 68 13.81 -4.51 -6.35
CA ALA A 68 14.07 -5.88 -6.76
C ALA A 68 12.90 -6.46 -7.56
N PHE A 69 13.22 -7.14 -8.67
CA PHE A 69 12.27 -7.98 -9.38
C PHE A 69 12.12 -9.35 -8.69
N GLY A 70 11.00 -10.02 -8.96
CA GLY A 70 10.63 -11.31 -8.37
C GLY A 70 9.21 -11.32 -7.82
N ASP A 71 8.92 -12.31 -6.99
CA ASP A 71 7.63 -12.44 -6.32
C ASP A 71 7.64 -11.68 -5.00
N TRP A 72 6.65 -10.82 -4.82
CA TRP A 72 6.40 -10.05 -3.62
C TRP A 72 5.07 -10.45 -2.99
N GLN A 73 4.98 -10.35 -1.67
CA GLN A 73 3.75 -10.59 -0.95
C GLN A 73 3.35 -9.33 -0.17
N PHE A 74 2.12 -8.86 -0.40
CA PHE A 74 1.46 -7.94 0.49
C PHE A 74 0.89 -8.71 1.68
N THR A 75 1.24 -8.27 2.89
CA THR A 75 0.67 -8.79 4.14
C THR A 75 -0.01 -7.65 4.90
N PRO A 76 -1.31 -7.77 5.22
CA PRO A 76 -2.05 -6.74 5.96
C PRO A 76 -1.48 -6.55 7.37
N ASN A 77 -1.76 -5.41 7.98
CA ASN A 77 -1.36 -5.16 9.36
C ASN A 77 -2.04 -6.18 10.31
N PRO A 78 -1.29 -6.88 11.18
CA PRO A 78 -1.88 -7.87 12.09
C PRO A 78 -2.78 -7.25 13.19
N ALA A 79 -2.73 -5.94 13.39
CA ALA A 79 -3.64 -5.22 14.29
C ALA A 79 -4.97 -4.83 13.60
N ASP A 80 -5.14 -5.15 12.32
CA ASP A 80 -6.44 -5.09 11.66
C ASP A 80 -7.33 -6.26 12.08
N GLN A 81 -8.50 -5.95 12.64
CA GLN A 81 -9.48 -6.95 13.07
C GLN A 81 -10.25 -7.53 11.87
N PHE A 82 -10.22 -6.84 10.73
CA PHE A 82 -10.86 -7.25 9.48
C PHE A 82 -9.85 -7.19 8.33
N PRO A 83 -8.72 -7.92 8.45
CA PRO A 83 -7.65 -7.82 7.49
C PRO A 83 -8.10 -8.31 6.12
N HIS A 84 -7.66 -7.61 5.08
CA HIS A 84 -7.74 -8.12 3.72
C HIS A 84 -6.86 -9.36 3.56
N ASP A 85 -7.22 -10.25 2.64
CA ASP A 85 -6.38 -11.40 2.32
C ASP A 85 -5.01 -10.93 1.78
N PRO A 86 -3.91 -11.65 2.09
CA PRO A 86 -2.63 -11.41 1.45
C PRO A 86 -2.74 -11.46 -0.08
N VAL A 87 -1.97 -10.61 -0.76
CA VAL A 87 -1.95 -10.55 -2.23
C VAL A 87 -0.53 -10.75 -2.71
N TRP A 88 -0.35 -11.62 -3.70
CA TRP A 88 0.91 -11.84 -4.37
C TRP A 88 1.07 -10.91 -5.57
N TYR A 89 2.30 -10.45 -5.78
CA TYR A 89 2.72 -9.64 -6.92
C TYR A 89 3.91 -10.33 -7.59
N ARG A 90 3.91 -10.44 -8.92
CA ARG A 90 5.12 -10.73 -9.70
C ARG A 90 5.57 -9.45 -10.36
N LEU A 91 6.76 -8.98 -10.00
CA LEU A 91 7.39 -7.80 -10.58
C LEU A 91 8.52 -8.25 -11.50
N SER A 92 8.40 -7.96 -12.79
CA SER A 92 9.47 -8.25 -13.75
C SER A 92 9.78 -7.03 -14.60
N ASN A 93 10.95 -7.02 -15.25
CA ASN A 93 11.28 -5.98 -16.21
C ASN A 93 10.43 -6.15 -17.47
N TYR A 94 9.93 -5.05 -18.04
CA TYR A 94 9.22 -5.09 -19.32
C TYR A 94 10.14 -5.47 -20.49
N GLY A 95 11.37 -4.95 -20.54
CA GLY A 95 12.34 -5.31 -21.56
C GLY A 95 13.64 -4.51 -21.46
N ALA A 96 14.57 -4.72 -22.39
CA ALA A 96 15.86 -4.02 -22.41
C ALA A 96 15.79 -2.62 -23.05
N ILE A 97 14.81 -2.38 -23.92
CA ILE A 97 14.65 -1.12 -24.68
C ILE A 97 13.62 -0.19 -24.02
N HIS A 98 12.57 -0.76 -23.43
CA HIS A 98 11.52 -0.01 -22.73
C HIS A 98 11.53 -0.40 -21.25
N CYS A 99 12.05 0.49 -20.41
CA CYS A 99 12.12 0.25 -18.98
C CYS A 99 10.75 0.53 -18.36
N ALA A 100 10.07 -0.52 -17.93
CA ALA A 100 8.87 -0.45 -17.11
C ALA A 100 8.78 -1.71 -16.22
N THR A 101 7.95 -1.67 -15.18
CA THR A 101 7.65 -2.85 -14.37
C THR A 101 6.42 -3.54 -14.94
N ASN A 102 6.57 -4.80 -15.33
CA ASN A 102 5.45 -5.71 -15.51
C ASN A 102 4.96 -6.16 -14.13
N ILE A 103 3.66 -6.07 -13.92
CA ILE A 103 3.02 -6.35 -12.62
C ILE A 103 1.91 -7.35 -12.85
N ARG A 104 2.06 -8.54 -12.29
CA ARG A 104 0.96 -9.51 -12.16
C ARG A 104 0.55 -9.61 -10.71
N THR A 105 -0.74 -9.80 -10.46
CA THR A 105 -1.26 -9.97 -9.09
C THR A 105 -2.10 -11.22 -8.98
N ALA A 106 -2.06 -11.92 -7.85
CA ALA A 106 -2.94 -13.06 -7.60
C ALA A 106 -3.18 -13.27 -6.09
N PRO A 107 -4.30 -13.90 -5.67
CA PRO A 107 -4.51 -14.28 -4.28
C PRO A 107 -3.50 -15.35 -3.81
N LYS A 108 -3.03 -16.21 -4.72
CA LYS A 108 -2.02 -17.23 -4.44
C LYS A 108 -0.80 -17.08 -5.34
N ARG A 109 0.36 -17.50 -4.83
CA ARG A 109 1.64 -17.38 -5.54
C ARG A 109 1.68 -18.20 -6.84
N ASP A 110 1.16 -19.41 -6.81
CA ASP A 110 1.13 -20.34 -7.94
C ASP A 110 0.14 -19.94 -9.05
N GLU A 111 -0.72 -18.97 -8.78
CA GLU A 111 -1.68 -18.40 -9.73
C GLU A 111 -1.16 -17.11 -10.41
N LEU A 112 0.07 -16.67 -10.10
CA LEU A 112 0.62 -15.40 -10.59
C LEU A 112 0.71 -15.31 -12.12
N ASP A 113 1.01 -16.41 -12.81
CA ASP A 113 1.15 -16.41 -14.27
C ASP A 113 -0.18 -16.16 -15.01
N GLU A 114 -1.29 -16.53 -14.39
CA GLU A 114 -2.65 -16.35 -14.90
C GLU A 114 -3.31 -15.08 -14.34
N GLY A 115 -2.69 -14.44 -13.35
CA GLY A 115 -3.19 -13.25 -12.68
C GLY A 115 -3.28 -12.01 -13.60
N PRO A 116 -4.14 -11.02 -13.24
CA PRO A 116 -4.24 -9.77 -13.96
C PRO A 116 -2.87 -9.13 -14.21
N PHE A 117 -2.63 -8.74 -15.46
CA PHE A 117 -1.41 -8.08 -15.90
C PHE A 117 -1.63 -6.57 -16.01
N SER A 118 -0.66 -5.80 -15.52
CA SER A 118 -0.56 -4.37 -15.73
C SER A 118 0.89 -3.95 -15.93
N ARG A 119 1.09 -2.77 -16.52
CA ARG A 119 2.39 -2.11 -16.59
C ARG A 119 2.40 -0.93 -15.63
N GLY A 120 3.55 -0.67 -15.03
CA GLY A 120 3.68 0.37 -14.02
C GLY A 120 5.12 0.76 -13.72
N PHE A 121 5.26 1.63 -12.73
CA PHE A 121 6.55 2.19 -12.30
C PHE A 121 6.55 2.40 -10.80
N PHE A 122 7.72 2.29 -10.19
CA PHE A 122 7.98 2.82 -8.86
C PHE A 122 8.51 4.23 -8.99
N ALA A 123 7.96 5.20 -8.26
CA ALA A 123 8.54 6.54 -8.19
C ALA A 123 8.83 6.91 -6.75
N ARG A 124 10.05 7.42 -6.48
CA ARG A 124 10.33 8.10 -5.22
C ARG A 124 9.73 9.49 -5.32
N ILE A 125 8.76 9.79 -4.45
CA ILE A 125 7.97 11.02 -4.55
C ILE A 125 8.38 12.06 -3.50
N GLY A 126 9.26 11.70 -2.57
CA GLY A 126 9.86 12.60 -1.61
C GLY A 126 10.20 11.92 -0.29
N GLU A 127 10.24 12.72 0.78
CA GLU A 127 10.54 12.24 2.12
C GLU A 127 9.50 12.71 3.14
N GLY A 128 9.40 11.97 4.24
CA GLY A 128 8.58 12.31 5.40
C GLY A 128 9.24 11.86 6.71
N ARG A 129 8.61 12.25 7.84
CA ARG A 129 9.08 11.87 9.18
C ARG A 129 7.94 11.30 10.00
N ARG A 130 8.24 10.24 10.76
CA ARG A 130 7.39 9.63 11.79
C ARG A 130 8.30 9.20 12.95
N ASP A 131 7.92 9.54 14.18
CA ASP A 131 8.64 9.16 15.42
C ASP A 131 10.15 9.46 15.39
N GLY A 132 10.51 10.65 14.86
CA GLY A 132 11.90 11.10 14.76
C GLY A 132 12.74 10.42 13.66
N ARG A 133 12.16 9.47 12.91
CA ARG A 133 12.83 8.77 11.80
C ARG A 133 12.43 9.38 10.45
N THR A 134 13.39 9.45 9.53
CA THR A 134 13.16 9.86 8.14
C THR A 134 12.79 8.63 7.29
N PHE A 135 11.75 8.79 6.49
CA PHE A 135 11.28 7.80 5.53
C PHE A 135 11.35 8.37 4.13
N GLU A 136 11.80 7.55 3.18
CA GLU A 136 11.53 7.80 1.77
C GLU A 136 10.08 7.42 1.48
N ILE A 137 9.39 8.26 0.73
CA ILE A 137 8.02 8.06 0.28
C ILE A 137 8.07 7.69 -1.19
N TRP A 138 7.43 6.58 -1.51
CA TRP A 138 7.38 5.97 -2.82
C TRP A 138 5.93 5.78 -3.26
N VAL A 139 5.73 5.60 -4.55
CA VAL A 139 4.46 5.12 -5.10
C VAL A 139 4.71 4.01 -6.11
N LEU A 140 3.83 3.02 -6.14
CA LEU A 140 3.67 2.13 -7.27
C LEU A 140 2.52 2.67 -8.12
N GLN A 141 2.85 3.18 -9.31
CA GLN A 141 1.88 3.60 -10.30
C GLN A 141 1.55 2.41 -11.20
N GLN A 142 0.28 2.08 -11.37
CA GLN A 142 -0.21 1.06 -12.29
C GLN A 142 -1.11 1.70 -13.35
N GLY A 143 -0.95 1.29 -14.61
CA GLY A 143 -1.73 1.82 -15.73
C GLY A 143 -1.13 3.09 -16.36
N MET A 144 -1.16 3.15 -17.70
CA MET A 144 -0.51 4.20 -18.52
C MET A 144 -1.45 4.91 -19.51
N ILE A 145 -2.70 4.48 -19.63
CA ILE A 145 -3.71 4.95 -20.61
C ILE A 145 -5.05 5.00 -19.83
N PRO A 146 -5.92 6.02 -20.02
CA PRO A 146 -6.53 6.80 -18.95
C PRO A 146 -6.97 6.03 -17.70
N GLY A 147 -6.56 6.56 -16.55
CA GLY A 147 -6.86 5.98 -15.26
C GLY A 147 -5.67 5.22 -14.66
N SER A 148 -4.77 5.97 -14.01
CA SER A 148 -3.66 5.37 -13.27
C SER A 148 -4.04 5.17 -11.82
N GLU A 149 -3.60 4.06 -11.26
CA GLU A 149 -3.77 3.68 -9.86
C GLU A 149 -2.47 3.86 -9.09
N TYR A 150 -2.56 4.22 -7.80
CA TYR A 150 -1.39 4.50 -6.98
C TYR A 150 -1.47 3.77 -5.64
N THR A 151 -0.49 2.91 -5.38
CA THR A 151 -0.23 2.40 -4.03
C THR A 151 0.82 3.28 -3.37
N LEU A 152 0.53 3.74 -2.15
CA LEU A 152 1.46 4.53 -1.36
C LEU A 152 2.41 3.63 -0.58
N LEU A 153 3.71 3.90 -0.69
CA LEU A 153 4.75 3.09 -0.12
C LEU A 153 5.70 3.95 0.71
N ALA A 154 6.29 3.37 1.74
CA ALA A 154 7.37 3.99 2.49
C ALA A 154 8.46 2.98 2.84
N ARG A 155 9.69 3.45 2.95
CA ARG A 155 10.81 2.69 3.52
C ARG A 155 11.65 3.59 4.41
N ASN A 156 12.42 2.99 5.31
CA ASN A 156 13.41 3.75 6.06
C ASN A 156 14.37 4.44 5.07
N GLY A 157 14.69 5.72 5.33
CA GLY A 157 15.76 6.39 4.60
C GLY A 157 17.09 5.69 4.88
N GLY A 158 17.94 5.55 3.86
CA GLY A 158 19.18 4.82 4.00
C GLY A 158 19.96 4.71 2.70
N LYS A 159 20.98 3.85 2.68
CA LYS A 159 21.85 3.64 1.51
C LYS A 159 21.05 3.25 0.26
N ASP A 160 21.63 3.55 -0.90
CA ASP A 160 21.13 3.21 -2.24
C ASP A 160 21.21 1.70 -2.53
N ASP A 161 20.70 0.89 -1.60
CA ASP A 161 20.61 -0.55 -1.74
C ASP A 161 19.31 -0.93 -2.47
N LEU A 162 19.37 -2.06 -3.18
CA LEU A 162 18.22 -2.67 -3.84
C LEU A 162 17.06 -2.87 -2.84
N ILE A 163 15.89 -2.32 -3.16
CA ILE A 163 14.70 -2.34 -2.31
C ILE A 163 14.06 -3.72 -2.36
N ARG A 164 13.91 -4.35 -1.19
CA ARG A 164 13.28 -5.68 -1.01
C ARG A 164 12.05 -5.66 -0.10
N SER A 165 11.71 -4.49 0.45
CA SER A 165 10.56 -4.33 1.35
C SER A 165 10.04 -2.90 1.33
N PHE A 166 8.72 -2.75 1.41
CA PHE A 166 8.03 -1.50 1.67
C PHE A 166 7.02 -1.65 2.80
N ARG A 167 6.77 -0.55 3.51
CA ARG A 167 5.55 -0.34 4.28
C ARG A 167 4.50 0.19 3.33
N VAL A 168 3.35 -0.46 3.27
CA VAL A 168 2.19 0.06 2.53
C VAL A 168 1.48 1.05 3.43
N LEU A 169 1.31 2.28 2.96
CA LEU A 169 0.62 3.32 3.73
C LEU A 169 -0.88 3.19 3.54
N GLN A 170 -1.65 3.57 4.56
CA GLN A 170 -3.10 3.71 4.44
C GLN A 170 -3.46 4.76 3.39
N SER A 171 -4.70 4.72 2.89
CA SER A 171 -5.21 5.69 1.93
C SER A 171 -6.60 6.17 2.32
N ARG A 172 -6.66 6.87 3.47
CA ARG A 172 -7.87 7.54 3.98
C ARG A 172 -8.23 8.76 3.16
N CYS A 173 -9.15 8.60 2.22
CA CYS A 173 -9.43 9.65 1.25
C CYS A 173 -10.14 10.85 1.89
N PRO A 174 -9.65 12.10 1.69
CA PRO A 174 -10.43 13.28 2.08
C PRO A 174 -11.78 13.28 1.37
N LYS A 175 -12.86 13.66 2.07
CA LYS A 175 -14.21 13.76 1.48
C LYS A 175 -14.26 14.63 0.22
N SER A 176 -13.41 15.66 0.13
CA SER A 176 -13.30 16.54 -1.05
C SER A 176 -12.75 15.86 -2.30
N ASN A 177 -12.05 14.73 -2.14
CA ASN A 177 -11.39 13.99 -3.20
C ASN A 177 -12.05 12.63 -3.47
N LEU A 178 -13.03 12.25 -2.65
CA LEU A 178 -13.72 10.98 -2.77
C LEU A 178 -14.69 11.02 -3.95
N LEU A 179 -14.42 10.21 -4.96
CA LEU A 179 -15.40 9.87 -5.99
C LEU A 179 -16.24 8.69 -5.49
N LYS A 180 -17.55 8.75 -5.74
CA LYS A 180 -18.48 7.66 -5.44
C LYS A 180 -19.65 7.74 -6.40
N ALA A 181 -20.02 6.61 -7.01
CA ALA A 181 -21.24 6.54 -7.81
C ALA A 181 -22.47 6.68 -6.90
N ARG A 182 -23.48 7.41 -7.35
CA ARG A 182 -24.76 7.50 -6.63
C ARG A 182 -25.52 6.19 -6.79
N ASN A 183 -26.14 5.71 -5.73
CA ASN A 183 -27.02 4.52 -5.73
C ASN A 183 -26.35 3.21 -6.19
N SER A 184 -25.06 3.04 -5.92
CA SER A 184 -24.33 1.79 -6.12
C SER A 184 -23.69 1.36 -4.80
N ASP A 185 -24.52 0.82 -3.91
CA ASP A 185 -24.13 0.33 -2.59
C ASP A 185 -23.55 -1.09 -2.64
N VAL A 186 -23.98 -1.91 -3.60
CA VAL A 186 -23.46 -3.28 -3.80
C VAL A 186 -22.06 -3.29 -4.44
N TRP A 187 -21.73 -2.30 -5.26
CA TRP A 187 -20.44 -2.22 -5.98
C TRP A 187 -19.49 -1.24 -5.32
N GLN A 188 -18.23 -1.63 -5.14
CA GLN A 188 -17.18 -0.71 -4.70
C GLN A 188 -16.86 0.28 -5.81
N THR A 189 -17.44 1.48 -5.72
CA THR A 189 -17.23 2.58 -6.68
C THR A 189 -16.46 3.74 -6.08
N ARG A 190 -15.91 3.55 -4.86
CA ARG A 190 -15.20 4.59 -4.14
C ARG A 190 -13.75 4.63 -4.60
N SER A 191 -13.29 5.79 -5.04
CA SER A 191 -11.88 6.04 -5.32
C SER A 191 -11.48 7.44 -4.87
N CYS A 192 -10.19 7.62 -4.59
CA CYS A 192 -9.62 8.89 -4.19
C CYS A 192 -8.99 9.57 -5.39
N LYS A 193 -9.61 10.64 -5.90
CA LYS A 193 -9.09 11.40 -7.03
C LYS A 193 -7.97 12.33 -6.59
N ILE A 194 -6.78 12.11 -7.12
CA ILE A 194 -5.60 12.97 -6.93
C ILE A 194 -4.93 13.15 -8.28
N ASN A 195 -4.99 14.36 -8.84
CA ASN A 195 -4.49 14.68 -10.19
C ASN A 195 -3.23 15.54 -10.19
N ASP A 196 -2.53 15.65 -9.06
CA ASP A 196 -1.34 16.48 -8.93
C ASP A 196 -0.28 15.78 -8.05
N ARG A 197 0.96 15.74 -8.55
CA ARG A 197 2.11 15.14 -7.83
C ARG A 197 2.32 15.77 -6.45
N ARG A 198 2.19 17.11 -6.34
CA ARG A 198 2.38 17.79 -5.05
C ARG A 198 1.27 17.43 -4.07
N GLN A 199 0.04 17.29 -4.55
CA GLN A 199 -1.10 16.81 -3.76
C GLN A 199 -0.88 15.37 -3.30
N LEU A 200 -0.41 14.48 -4.18
CA LEU A 200 -0.11 13.09 -3.84
C LEU A 200 0.97 12.99 -2.75
N LEU A 201 2.05 13.76 -2.85
CA LEU A 201 3.09 13.82 -1.82
C LEU A 201 2.55 14.35 -0.49
N ARG A 202 1.74 15.42 -0.50
CA ARG A 202 1.11 15.93 0.74
C ARG A 202 0.20 14.88 1.37
N PHE A 203 -0.56 14.15 0.54
CA PHE A 203 -1.43 13.07 0.98
C PHE A 203 -0.62 11.92 1.59
N ALA A 204 0.42 11.45 0.92
CA ALA A 204 1.29 10.39 1.40
C ALA A 204 2.02 10.75 2.70
N ARG A 205 2.50 11.99 2.84
CA ARG A 205 3.09 12.48 4.11
C ARG A 205 2.10 12.47 5.28
N ARG A 206 0.82 12.70 5.01
CA ARG A 206 -0.23 12.58 6.02
C ARG A 206 -0.43 11.12 6.40
N MET A 207 -0.53 10.23 5.42
CA MET A 207 -0.73 8.80 5.63
C MET A 207 0.47 8.12 6.30
N LEU A 208 1.68 8.62 6.10
CA LEU A 208 2.88 8.18 6.81
C LEU A 208 2.76 8.31 8.34
N ARG A 209 1.91 9.22 8.85
CA ARG A 209 1.69 9.42 10.29
C ARG A 209 0.67 8.44 10.88
N GLU A 210 -0.07 7.73 10.04
CA GLU A 210 -0.96 6.66 10.46
C GLU A 210 -0.15 5.37 10.65
N PRO A 211 -0.70 4.37 11.36
CA PRO A 211 -0.23 2.99 11.28
C PRO A 211 -0.10 2.52 9.81
N ASP A 212 0.91 1.70 9.52
CA ASP A 212 1.11 1.16 8.17
C ASP A 212 -0.02 0.17 7.84
N TYR A 213 -0.63 0.27 6.66
CA TYR A 213 -1.70 -0.64 6.22
C TYR A 213 -1.24 -2.10 6.12
N GLY A 214 0.04 -2.29 5.83
CA GLY A 214 0.67 -3.60 5.78
C GLY A 214 2.12 -3.50 5.31
N THR A 215 2.69 -4.62 4.92
CA THR A 215 4.03 -4.72 4.34
C THR A 215 3.93 -5.32 2.94
N LEU A 216 4.85 -4.91 2.06
CA LEU A 216 5.05 -5.50 0.75
C LEU A 216 6.51 -5.98 0.71
N GLU A 217 6.74 -7.28 0.68
CA GLU A 217 8.08 -7.87 0.87
C GLU A 217 8.42 -8.86 -0.26
N LEU A 218 9.66 -8.82 -0.73
CA LEU A 218 10.18 -9.78 -1.70
C LEU A 218 10.37 -11.13 -1.02
N ILE A 219 9.86 -12.19 -1.64
CA ILE A 219 10.01 -13.57 -1.14
C ILE A 219 11.09 -14.29 -1.94
N GLU A 220 12.27 -14.44 -1.34
CA GLU A 220 13.42 -15.12 -1.92
C GLU A 220 13.15 -16.63 -2.14
N GLY A 221 13.81 -17.23 -3.13
CA GLY A 221 13.76 -18.68 -3.37
C GLY A 221 13.13 -19.12 -4.71
N VAL A 222 12.92 -18.20 -5.65
CA VAL A 222 12.58 -18.56 -7.04
C VAL A 222 13.55 -17.80 -7.95
N GLU A 223 14.60 -18.49 -8.40
CA GLU A 223 15.39 -18.07 -9.55
C GLU A 223 14.51 -18.21 -10.80
N GLU A 224 13.83 -17.15 -11.21
CA GLU A 224 13.60 -16.98 -12.64
C GLU A 224 14.92 -16.44 -13.21
N GLY A 225 15.51 -17.22 -14.12
CA GLY A 225 16.77 -16.90 -14.76
C GLY A 225 16.73 -15.54 -15.48
N PRO A 226 17.90 -14.98 -15.81
CA PRO A 226 17.97 -13.70 -16.51
C PRO A 226 17.28 -13.82 -17.88
N GLU A 227 16.49 -12.80 -18.23
CA GLU A 227 16.24 -12.41 -19.62
C GLU A 227 15.32 -13.29 -20.48
N THR A 228 14.10 -13.58 -20.02
CA THR A 228 12.99 -13.73 -20.97
C THR A 228 12.10 -12.51 -20.89
N GLU A 229 12.17 -11.67 -21.93
CA GLU A 229 11.15 -10.64 -22.17
C GLU A 229 9.78 -11.30 -21.99
N ALA A 230 8.96 -10.74 -21.10
CA ALA A 230 7.60 -11.24 -20.97
C ALA A 230 6.93 -11.07 -22.34
N PRO A 231 6.36 -12.13 -22.94
CA PRO A 231 5.68 -12.00 -24.21
C PRO A 231 4.57 -10.95 -24.05
N ASP A 232 4.47 -10.04 -25.02
CA ASP A 232 3.40 -9.05 -25.02
C ASP A 232 2.05 -9.76 -24.84
N PRO A 233 1.11 -9.17 -24.06
CA PRO A 233 -0.23 -9.72 -23.95
C PRO A 233 -0.76 -9.95 -25.35
N ILE A 234 -1.12 -11.20 -25.67
CA ILE A 234 -1.78 -11.50 -26.93
C ILE A 234 -3.11 -10.74 -26.89
N ASP A 235 -3.18 -9.63 -27.63
CA ASP A 235 -4.43 -8.97 -27.95
C ASP A 235 -5.30 -10.02 -28.62
N ASN A 236 -6.20 -10.63 -27.86
CA ASN A 236 -7.09 -11.65 -28.36
C ASN A 236 -8.16 -10.92 -29.17
N PRO A 237 -8.07 -10.88 -30.52
CA PRO A 237 -9.00 -10.11 -31.33
C PRO A 237 -10.19 -11.03 -31.56
N LYS A 238 -11.01 -11.19 -30.52
CA LYS A 238 -12.32 -11.84 -30.62
C LYS A 238 -13.32 -11.02 -29.83
N ASN A 239 -13.80 -9.97 -30.48
CA ASN A 239 -15.21 -9.55 -30.46
C ASN A 239 -15.52 -8.90 -31.82
#